data_AF-A0A934KWN9-F1
#
_entry.id   AF-A0A934KWN9-F1
#
_cell.length_a   1.000
_cell.length_b   1.000
_cell.length_c   1.000
_cell.angle_alpha   90.00
_cell.angle_beta   90.00
_cell.angle_gamma   90.00
#
_symmetry.space_group_name_H-M   'P 1'
#
loop_
_entity.id
_entity.type
_entity.pdbx_description
1 polymer ?
#
loop_
_entity_poly.entity_id
_entity_poly.type
_entity_poly.pdbx_seq_one_letter_code
_entity_poly.pdbx_strand_id
1 'polypeptide(L)'
;MSYRPVVTLSYFIDYSLWKLNPFGFHLTNTLLHTLNSVLLFFLLKRIFNCRTTSFITTLIFSCHPVLTEAVNAVSYREDLLAAIFFIAAFLLYVKTSKDERSFSPAYFASVGCYLLGIFSKEMAITLPLLIFLYDLVFTKVQILSNKFTR
;
A
#
# COMPACT_ATOMS: atom_id res chain seq x y z
N MET A 1 -4.51 2.09 -24.89
CA MET A 1 -4.76 3.21 -23.95
C MET A 1 -5.62 2.68 -22.83
N SER A 2 -5.02 2.21 -21.73
CA SER A 2 -5.79 1.82 -20.53
C SER A 2 -6.23 3.10 -19.81
N TYR A 3 -7.50 3.18 -19.42
CA TYR A 3 -8.03 4.34 -18.68
C TYR A 3 -7.52 4.31 -17.23
N ARG A 4 -6.42 5.03 -16.96
CA ARG A 4 -5.74 5.10 -15.65
C ARG A 4 -5.64 6.56 -15.17
N PRO A 5 -6.75 7.19 -14.74
CA PRO A 5 -6.79 8.63 -14.49
C PRO A 5 -5.81 9.10 -13.42
N VAL A 6 -5.54 8.28 -12.40
CA VAL A 6 -4.57 8.61 -11.34
C VAL A 6 -3.15 8.65 -11.88
N VAL A 7 -2.79 7.69 -12.72
CA VAL A 7 -1.48 7.61 -13.35
C VAL A 7 -1.28 8.77 -14.32
N THR A 8 -2.30 9.05 -15.14
CA THR A 8 -2.31 10.19 -16.08
C THR A 8 -2.15 11.52 -15.34
N LEU A 9 -2.90 11.74 -14.25
CA LEU A 9 -2.78 12.96 -13.44
C LEU A 9 -1.38 13.09 -12.82
N SER A 10 -0.81 11.97 -12.37
CA SER A 10 0.54 11.95 -11.82
C SER A 10 1.59 12.35 -12.87
N TYR A 11 1.43 11.89 -14.12
CA TYR A 11 2.31 12.32 -15.23
C TYR A 11 2.11 13.79 -15.62
N PHE A 12 0.88 14.31 -15.55
CA PHE A 12 0.64 15.74 -15.77
C PHE A 12 1.33 16.62 -14.72
N ILE A 13 1.30 16.21 -13.45
CA ILE A 13 2.01 16.90 -12.37
C ILE A 13 3.52 16.87 -12.62
N ASP A 14 4.09 15.71 -12.95
CA ASP A 14 5.52 15.62 -13.25
C ASP A 14 5.91 16.46 -14.48
N TYR A 15 5.09 16.46 -15.53
CA TYR A 15 5.34 17.30 -16.69
C TYR A 15 5.29 18.79 -16.33
N SER A 16 4.38 19.20 -15.45
CA SER A 16 4.32 20.59 -14.98
C SER A 16 5.57 21.00 -14.18
N LEU A 17 6.19 20.07 -13.44
CA LEU A 17 7.35 20.33 -12.59
C LEU A 17 8.68 20.20 -13.34
N TRP A 18 8.82 19.14 -14.13
CA TRP A 18 10.07 18.70 -14.74
C TRP A 18 10.09 18.84 -16.27
N LYS A 19 8.95 19.16 -16.88
CA LYS A 19 8.76 19.24 -18.34
C LYS A 19 9.19 17.93 -19.01
N LEU A 20 10.12 18.01 -19.96
CA LEU A 20 10.66 16.86 -20.69
C LEU A 20 11.98 16.34 -20.07
N ASN A 21 12.37 16.80 -18.88
CA ASN A 21 13.60 16.35 -18.26
C ASN A 21 13.43 14.94 -17.65
N PRO A 22 14.11 13.91 -18.17
CA PRO A 22 13.94 12.53 -17.71
C PRO A 22 14.37 12.33 -16.25
N PHE A 23 15.31 13.12 -15.74
CA PHE A 23 15.78 13.03 -14.36
C PHE A 23 14.65 13.19 -13.35
N GLY A 24 13.72 14.12 -13.61
CA GLY A 24 12.58 14.39 -12.72
C GLY A 24 11.64 13.18 -12.57
N PHE A 25 11.38 12.47 -13.67
CA PHE A 25 10.52 11.28 -13.66
C PHE A 25 11.15 10.12 -12.88
N HIS A 26 12.47 9.92 -13.01
CA HIS A 26 13.18 8.91 -12.21
C HIS A 26 13.20 9.27 -10.72
N LEU A 27 13.38 10.55 -10.39
CA LEU A 27 13.32 11.02 -9.01
C LEU A 27 11.92 10.77 -8.41
N THR A 28 10.85 11.11 -9.12
CA THR A 28 9.49 10.85 -8.65
C THR A 28 9.24 9.35 -8.43
N ASN A 29 9.67 8.48 -9.35
CA ASN A 29 9.55 7.03 -9.17
C ASN A 29 10.32 6.52 -7.94
N THR A 30 11.51 7.07 -7.69
CA THR A 30 12.33 6.73 -6.53
C THR A 30 11.64 7.13 -5.23
N LEU A 31 11.06 8.32 -5.17
CA LEU A 31 10.30 8.80 -4.02
C LEU A 31 9.04 7.97 -3.76
N LEU A 32 8.30 7.60 -4.82
CA LEU A 32 7.14 6.71 -4.71
C LEU A 32 7.55 5.32 -4.20
N HIS A 33 8.71 4.81 -4.61
CA HIS A 33 9.24 3.55 -4.13
C HIS A 33 9.62 3.62 -2.65
N THR A 34 10.32 4.67 -2.22
CA THR A 34 10.63 4.88 -0.80
C THR A 34 9.37 4.97 0.05
N LEU A 35 8.33 5.66 -0.44
CA LEU A 35 7.05 5.77 0.26
C LEU A 35 6.37 4.40 0.43
N ASN A 36 6.41 3.55 -0.60
CA ASN A 36 5.92 2.17 -0.52
C ASN A 36 6.62 1.37 0.56
N SER A 37 7.96 1.42 0.62
CA SER A 37 8.75 0.72 1.64
C SER A 37 8.40 1.21 3.05
N VAL A 38 8.21 2.52 3.23
CA VAL A 38 7.82 3.10 4.52
C VAL A 38 6.41 2.63 4.94
N LEU A 39 5.44 2.65 4.03
CA LEU A 39 4.09 2.16 4.31
C LEU A 39 4.07 0.68 4.66
N LEU A 40 4.85 -0.13 3.94
CA LEU A 40 4.99 -1.55 4.21
C LEU A 40 5.55 -1.81 5.62
N PHE A 41 6.56 -1.05 6.05
CA PHE A 41 7.08 -1.14 7.42
C PHE A 41 6.01 -0.91 8.47
N PHE A 42 5.19 0.13 8.30
CA PHE A 42 4.12 0.43 9.25
C PHE A 42 3.04 -0.67 9.27
N LEU A 43 2.70 -1.23 8.11
CA LEU A 43 1.77 -2.35 8.01
C LEU A 43 2.31 -3.58 8.75
N LEU A 44 3.55 -3.99 8.44
CA LEU A 44 4.18 -5.15 9.08
C LEU A 44 4.32 -4.97 10.59
N LYS A 45 4.72 -3.77 11.04
CA LYS A 45 4.79 -3.43 12.46
C LYS A 45 3.42 -3.60 13.14
N ARG A 46 2.33 -3.26 12.45
CA ARG A 46 0.97 -3.36 12.98
C ARG A 46 0.47 -4.81 13.05
N ILE A 47 0.88 -5.65 12.11
CA ILE A 47 0.51 -7.07 12.03
C ILE A 47 1.32 -7.91 13.02
N PHE A 48 2.65 -7.84 12.96
CA PHE A 48 3.53 -8.72 13.73
C PHE A 48 3.83 -8.22 15.15
N ASN A 49 3.57 -6.94 15.45
CA ASN A 49 3.87 -6.28 16.73
C ASN A 49 5.35 -6.36 17.18
N CYS A 50 6.24 -6.84 16.29
CA CYS A 50 7.67 -6.97 16.51
C CYS A 50 8.42 -5.97 15.61
N ARG A 51 9.13 -5.03 16.25
CA ARG A 51 9.86 -3.95 15.54
C ARG A 51 11.00 -4.50 14.69
N THR A 52 11.73 -5.48 15.21
CA THR A 52 12.95 -6.02 14.59
C THR A 52 12.64 -6.84 13.33
N THR A 53 11.65 -7.72 13.38
CA THR A 53 11.23 -8.52 12.23
C THR A 53 10.65 -7.64 11.13
N SER A 54 9.78 -6.70 11.49
CA SER A 54 9.21 -5.75 10.53
C SER A 54 10.27 -4.89 9.84
N PHE A 55 11.29 -4.46 10.59
CA PHE A 55 12.41 -3.70 10.04
C PHE A 55 13.23 -4.55 9.06
N ILE A 56 13.65 -5.75 9.46
CA ILE A 56 14.44 -6.66 8.61
C ILE A 56 13.68 -7.02 7.32
N THR A 57 12.39 -7.37 7.43
CA THR A 57 11.57 -7.71 6.24
C THR A 57 11.40 -6.52 5.31
N THR A 58 11.20 -5.31 5.84
CA THR A 58 11.12 -4.09 5.00
C THR A 58 12.46 -3.80 4.33
N LEU A 59 13.57 -4.00 5.04
CA LEU A 59 14.91 -3.75 4.52
C LEU A 59 15.24 -4.73 3.39
N ILE A 60 14.88 -6.01 3.56
CA ILE A 60 14.96 -7.03 2.50
C ILE A 60 14.07 -6.65 1.32
N PHE A 61 12.84 -6.19 1.55
CA PHE A 61 11.93 -5.75 0.49
C PHE A 61 12.47 -4.54 -0.29
N SER A 62 13.01 -3.54 0.41
CA SER A 62 13.58 -2.33 -0.21
C SER A 62 14.88 -2.61 -0.97
N CYS A 63 15.63 -3.65 -0.61
CA CYS A 63 16.82 -4.08 -1.32
C CYS A 63 16.55 -5.14 -2.39
N HIS A 64 15.29 -5.59 -2.56
CA HIS A 64 14.98 -6.68 -3.48
C HIS A 64 15.00 -6.21 -4.96
N PRO A 65 15.85 -6.81 -5.82
CA PRO A 65 16.08 -6.34 -7.20
C PRO A 65 14.84 -6.40 -8.12
N VAL A 66 13.82 -7.20 -7.80
CA VAL A 66 12.51 -7.20 -8.50
C VAL A 66 11.85 -5.80 -8.50
N LEU A 67 12.12 -4.97 -7.49
CA LEU A 67 11.63 -3.59 -7.45
C LEU A 67 12.55 -2.60 -8.17
N THR A 68 13.83 -2.96 -8.38
CA THR A 68 14.77 -2.12 -9.14
C THR A 68 14.45 -2.09 -10.62
N GLU A 69 13.91 -3.17 -11.20
CA GLU A 69 13.40 -3.17 -12.58
C GLU A 69 12.16 -2.25 -12.74
N ALA A 70 11.27 -2.24 -11.74
CA ALA A 70 10.11 -1.34 -11.68
C ALA A 70 10.50 0.14 -11.45
N VAL A 71 11.66 0.40 -10.83
CA VAL A 71 12.18 1.77 -10.64
C VAL A 71 12.93 2.26 -11.88
N ASN A 72 13.62 1.38 -12.61
CA ASN A 72 14.38 1.75 -13.80
C ASN A 72 13.50 2.02 -15.02
N ALA A 73 12.38 1.29 -15.16
CA ALA A 73 11.42 1.55 -16.21
C ALA A 73 10.38 2.60 -15.76
N VAL A 74 10.43 3.78 -16.39
CA VAL A 74 9.47 4.88 -16.19
C VAL A 74 8.01 4.42 -16.36
N SER A 75 7.80 3.33 -17.10
CA SER A 75 6.52 2.70 -17.40
C SER A 75 5.90 1.84 -16.30
N TYR A 76 6.49 1.71 -15.11
CA TYR A 76 5.87 0.97 -13.98
C TYR A 76 5.30 1.88 -12.89
N ARG A 77 5.10 3.17 -13.21
CA ARG A 77 4.56 4.14 -12.25
C ARG A 77 3.15 3.74 -11.75
N GLU A 78 2.35 3.11 -12.61
CA GLU A 78 1.06 2.54 -12.23
C GLU A 78 1.16 1.53 -11.08
N ASP A 79 2.24 0.75 -11.02
CA ASP A 79 2.45 -0.28 -10.01
C ASP A 79 2.84 0.33 -8.68
N LEU A 80 3.69 1.35 -8.74
CA LEU A 80 4.11 2.13 -7.58
C LEU A 80 2.91 2.84 -6.94
N LEU A 81 2.08 3.52 -7.74
CA LEU A 81 0.86 4.19 -7.26
C LEU A 81 -0.16 3.20 -6.72
N ALA A 82 -0.44 2.12 -7.45
CA ALA A 82 -1.37 1.09 -7.00
C ALA A 82 -0.91 0.46 -5.68
N ALA A 83 0.39 0.19 -5.52
CA ALA A 83 0.95 -0.34 -4.28
C ALA A 83 0.77 0.63 -3.10
N ILE A 84 1.00 1.95 -3.30
CA ILE A 84 0.84 2.96 -2.23
C ILE A 84 -0.59 2.94 -1.72
N PHE A 85 -1.55 3.04 -2.64
CA PHE A 85 -2.97 3.10 -2.31
C PHE A 85 -3.47 1.78 -1.72
N PHE A 86 -2.98 0.65 -2.22
CA PHE A 86 -3.30 -0.68 -1.70
C PHE A 86 -2.83 -0.85 -0.25
N ILE A 87 -1.54 -0.56 0.02
CA ILE A 87 -0.96 -0.71 1.37
C ILE A 87 -1.60 0.30 2.33
N ALA A 88 -1.82 1.55 1.90
CA ALA A 88 -2.48 2.57 2.71
C ALA A 88 -3.92 2.17 3.07
N ALA A 89 -4.70 1.68 2.10
CA ALA A 89 -6.06 1.20 2.33
C ALA A 89 -6.08 0.06 3.36
N PHE A 90 -5.17 -0.91 3.22
CA PHE A 90 -5.09 -2.04 4.14
C PHE A 90 -4.63 -1.62 5.55
N LEU A 91 -3.65 -0.71 5.66
CA LEU A 91 -3.19 -0.18 6.94
C LEU A 91 -4.31 0.55 7.70
N LEU A 92 -5.08 1.40 7.00
CA LEU A 92 -6.23 2.10 7.56
C LEU A 92 -7.36 1.15 7.97
N TYR A 93 -7.58 0.08 7.21
CA TYR A 93 -8.51 -0.98 7.57
C TYR A 93 -8.10 -1.67 8.87
N VAL A 94 -6.84 -2.15 8.96
CA VAL A 94 -6.30 -2.80 10.17
C VAL A 94 -6.31 -1.85 11.37
N LYS A 95 -6.12 -0.55 11.16
CA LYS A 95 -6.26 0.46 12.22
C LYS A 95 -7.70 0.54 12.72
N THR A 96 -8.68 0.58 11.81
CA THR A 96 -10.11 0.68 12.13
C THR A 96 -10.63 -0.59 12.80
N SER A 97 -10.20 -1.78 12.37
CA SER A 97 -10.64 -3.06 12.96
C SER A 97 -10.34 -3.18 14.46
N LYS A 98 -9.33 -2.45 14.97
CA LYS A 98 -9.00 -2.40 16.40
C LYS A 98 -9.79 -1.35 17.19
N ASP A 99 -10.39 -0.37 16.52
CA ASP A 99 -11.26 0.62 17.16
C ASP A 99 -12.70 0.08 17.19
N GLU A 100 -13.36 0.10 18.35
CA GLU A 100 -14.75 -0.38 18.50
C GLU A 100 -15.78 0.47 17.71
N ARG A 101 -15.35 1.57 17.08
CA ARG A 101 -16.20 2.46 16.27
C ARG A 101 -16.20 2.03 14.81
N SER A 102 -17.28 1.34 14.41
CA SER A 102 -17.50 0.81 13.07
C SER A 102 -17.47 1.84 11.92
N PHE A 103 -17.68 3.15 12.19
CA PHE A 103 -17.71 4.23 11.19
C PHE A 103 -16.67 5.33 11.44
N SER A 104 -15.43 4.96 11.77
CA SER A 104 -14.37 5.96 11.93
C SER A 104 -14.04 6.67 10.60
N PRO A 105 -13.54 7.92 10.61
CA PRO A 105 -13.06 8.59 9.41
C PRO A 105 -11.93 7.82 8.70
N ALA A 106 -11.20 6.97 9.42
CA ALA A 106 -10.17 6.11 8.85
C ALA A 106 -10.75 5.00 7.95
N TYR A 107 -11.99 4.57 8.18
CA TYR A 107 -12.68 3.62 7.30
C TYR A 107 -12.98 4.24 5.93
N PHE A 108 -13.56 5.45 5.93
CA PHE A 108 -13.84 6.18 4.69
C PHE A 108 -12.55 6.50 3.93
N ALA A 109 -11.47 6.85 4.65
CA ALA A 109 -10.16 7.04 4.05
C ALA A 109 -9.61 5.74 3.42
N SER A 110 -9.80 4.57 4.07
CA SER A 110 -9.43 3.27 3.51
C SER A 110 -10.15 2.98 2.20
N VAL A 111 -11.46 3.19 2.16
CA VAL A 111 -12.28 3.02 0.95
C VAL A 111 -11.85 3.98 -0.16
N GLY A 112 -11.59 5.25 0.19
CA GLY A 112 -11.07 6.25 -0.75
C GLY A 112 -9.73 5.83 -1.35
N CYS A 113 -8.79 5.36 -0.52
CA CYS A 113 -7.51 4.83 -0.99
C CYS A 113 -7.71 3.61 -1.89
N TYR A 114 -8.61 2.68 -1.54
CA TYR A 114 -8.88 1.50 -2.36
C TYR A 114 -9.39 1.87 -3.77
N LEU A 115 -10.31 2.82 -3.86
CA LEU A 115 -10.82 3.31 -5.16
C LEU A 115 -9.70 3.95 -5.99
N LEU A 116 -8.85 4.77 -5.37
CA LEU A 116 -7.67 5.34 -6.04
C LEU A 116 -6.67 4.27 -6.50
N GLY A 117 -6.54 3.18 -5.74
CA GLY A 117 -5.78 2.00 -6.12
C GLY A 117 -6.33 1.33 -7.38
N ILE A 118 -7.64 1.08 -7.46
CA ILE A 118 -8.29 0.51 -8.65
C ILE A 118 -8.11 1.41 -9.87
N PHE A 119 -8.29 2.72 -9.70
CA PHE A 119 -8.10 3.70 -10.77
C PHE A 119 -6.64 3.87 -11.20
N SER A 120 -5.69 3.39 -10.38
CA SER A 120 -4.29 3.28 -10.76
C SER A 120 -4.06 1.96 -11.50
N LYS A 121 -4.43 0.82 -10.89
CA LYS A 121 -4.34 -0.51 -11.49
C LYS A 121 -5.40 -1.48 -10.99
N GLU A 122 -5.97 -2.23 -11.91
CA GLU A 122 -6.94 -3.31 -11.69
C GLU A 122 -6.44 -4.37 -10.68
N MET A 123 -5.12 -4.53 -10.54
CA MET A 123 -4.48 -5.37 -9.52
C MET A 123 -4.99 -5.08 -8.10
N ALA A 124 -5.40 -3.84 -7.82
CA ALA A 124 -5.93 -3.46 -6.51
C ALA A 124 -7.22 -4.20 -6.14
N ILE A 125 -7.97 -4.77 -7.09
CA ILE A 125 -9.20 -5.56 -6.86
C ILE A 125 -8.97 -6.72 -5.87
N THR A 126 -7.73 -7.18 -5.71
CA THR A 126 -7.36 -8.24 -4.75
C THR A 126 -7.48 -7.84 -3.28
N LEU A 127 -7.60 -6.54 -2.96
CA LEU A 127 -7.59 -6.03 -1.58
C LEU A 127 -8.72 -6.56 -0.69
N PRO A 128 -10.00 -6.62 -1.12
CA PRO A 128 -11.08 -7.15 -0.29
C PRO A 128 -10.89 -8.64 0.03
N LEU A 129 -10.36 -9.41 -0.92
CA LEU A 129 -10.01 -10.81 -0.68
C LEU A 129 -8.92 -10.92 0.39
N LEU A 130 -7.93 -10.04 0.36
CA LEU A 130 -6.84 -10.01 1.34
C LEU A 130 -7.33 -9.59 2.74
N ILE A 131 -8.26 -8.63 2.82
CA ILE A 131 -8.95 -8.26 4.06
C ILE A 131 -9.73 -9.46 4.62
N PHE A 132 -10.50 -10.15 3.78
CA PHE A 132 -11.28 -11.30 4.21
C PHE A 132 -10.37 -12.42 4.77
N LEU A 133 -9.26 -12.71 4.09
CA LEU A 133 -8.25 -13.66 4.59
C LEU A 133 -7.61 -13.19 5.90
N TYR A 134 -7.30 -11.90 6.02
CA TYR A 134 -6.78 -11.31 7.25
C TYR A 134 -7.75 -11.52 8.42
N ASP A 135 -9.03 -11.22 8.23
CA ASP A 135 -10.04 -11.40 9.26
C ASP A 135 -10.24 -12.88 9.61
N LEU A 136 -10.21 -13.78 8.62
CA LEU A 136 -10.30 -15.22 8.87
C LEU A 136 -9.15 -15.76 9.73
N VAL A 137 -7.93 -15.27 9.52
CA VAL A 137 -6.75 -15.74 10.25
C VAL A 137 -6.69 -15.07 11.63
N PHE A 138 -6.81 -13.75 11.70
CA PHE A 138 -6.54 -13.01 12.93
C PHE A 138 -7.76 -12.89 13.85
N THR A 139 -8.98 -12.73 13.32
CA THR A 139 -10.19 -12.63 14.15
C THR A 139 -10.56 -13.96 14.79
N LYS A 140 -10.42 -15.09 14.06
CA LYS A 140 -10.64 -16.43 14.64
C LYS A 140 -9.61 -16.77 15.71
N VAL A 141 -8.33 -16.45 15.50
CA VAL A 141 -7.27 -16.71 16.49
C VAL A 141 -7.50 -15.90 17.76
N GLN A 142 -7.91 -14.63 17.64
CA GLN A 142 -8.24 -13.79 18.80
C GLN A 142 -9.41 -14.36 19.61
N ILE A 143 -10.48 -14.81 18.93
CA ILE A 143 -11.66 -15.41 19.58
C ILE A 143 -11.33 -16.73 20.28
N LEU A 144 -10.54 -17.61 19.63
CA LEU A 144 -10.14 -18.89 20.21
C LEU A 144 -9.20 -18.72 21.41
N SER A 145 -8.26 -17.77 21.35
CA SER A 145 -7.36 -17.44 22.45
C SER A 145 -8.13 -16.90 23.67
N ASN A 146 -9.09 -16.00 23.48
CA ASN A 146 -9.91 -15.46 24.57
C ASN A 146 -10.86 -16.49 25.21
N LYS A 147 -11.17 -17.58 24.49
CA LYS A 147 -12.03 -18.66 24.99
C LYS A 147 -11.28 -19.67 25.85
N PHE A 148 -9.95 -19.67 25.82
CA PHE A 148 -9.08 -20.58 26.58
C PHE A 148 -8.48 -19.93 27.84
N THR A 149 -8.56 -18.60 27.97
CA THR A 149 -8.11 -17.82 29.13
C THR A 149 -9.24 -17.44 30.11
N ARG A 150 -10.45 -17.96 29.91
CA ARG A 150 -11.56 -17.98 30.87
C ARG A 150 -11.86 -19.41 31.26
#